data_AF-A0A9E3D5Y1-F1
#
_entry.id   AF-A0A9E3D5Y1-F1
#
_cell.length_a   1.000
_cell.length_b   1.000
_cell.length_c   1.000
_cell.angle_alpha   90.00
_cell.angle_beta   90.00
_cell.angle_gamma   90.00
#
_symmetry.space_group_name_H-M   'P 1'
#
loop_
_entity.id
_entity.type
_entity.pdbx_description
1 polymer ?
#
loop_
_entity_poly.entity_id
_entity_poly.type
_entity_poly.pdbx_seq_one_letter_code
_entity_poly.pdbx_strand_id
1 'polypeptide(L)'
;SRAPLPPQGSFADVGRFAVALSSPVPNPDLLKAVETPAPGETFAPTQHFSGKPVLVTFIVQVPPYTPFTSSIYISTDQSGWNAQAIPMDRVDALHYQITRRFNSGTIFRYLYDRGSLQSQEVAQNGLARQPRDLVVTDADVRVLRDTVYAWQDSAPGAVNQPQPQIMPTPYNPAPFPNLPTSVPPPQPPPGRPPAN
;
A
#
# COMPACT_ATOMS: atom_id res chain seq x y z
N SER A 1 38.29 29.25 -48.50
CA SER A 1 38.52 30.11 -47.32
C SER A 1 37.49 29.75 -46.25
N ARG A 2 37.90 29.00 -45.22
CA ARG A 2 37.02 28.58 -44.11
C ARG A 2 37.67 29.10 -42.83
N ALA A 3 37.08 30.14 -42.24
CA ALA A 3 37.54 30.66 -40.95
C ALA A 3 37.28 29.61 -39.86
N PRO A 4 38.22 29.41 -38.91
CA PRO A 4 37.99 28.53 -37.77
C PRO A 4 36.96 29.14 -36.82
N LEU A 5 36.09 28.29 -36.26
CA LEU A 5 35.11 28.68 -35.25
C LEU A 5 35.84 29.12 -33.97
N PRO A 6 35.30 30.12 -33.23
CA PRO A 6 35.93 30.58 -32.00
C PRO A 6 35.97 29.47 -30.94
N PRO A 7 37.01 29.43 -30.09
CA PRO A 7 37.12 28.46 -29.02
C PRO A 7 35.95 28.61 -28.05
N GLN A 8 35.31 27.49 -27.72
CA GLN A 8 34.27 27.40 -26.69
C GLN A 8 34.80 28.06 -25.41
N GLY A 9 34.16 29.15 -24.98
CA GLY A 9 34.50 29.85 -23.75
C GLY A 9 34.52 28.88 -22.58
N SER A 10 35.58 28.91 -21.79
CA SER A 10 35.72 28.03 -20.64
C SER A 10 34.63 28.36 -19.61
N PHE A 11 34.20 27.37 -18.84
CA PHE A 11 33.22 27.58 -17.75
C PHE A 11 33.68 28.67 -16.75
N ALA A 12 34.98 28.94 -16.69
CA ALA A 12 35.57 30.01 -15.88
C ALA A 12 35.18 31.43 -16.34
N ASP A 13 34.88 31.61 -17.64
CA ASP A 13 34.49 32.92 -18.19
C ASP A 13 33.09 33.38 -17.76
N VAL A 14 32.25 32.45 -17.31
CA VAL A 14 30.87 32.72 -16.87
C VAL A 14 30.82 33.15 -15.38
N GLY A 15 31.86 32.87 -14.60
CA GLY A 15 31.91 33.19 -13.17
C GLY A 15 31.78 34.69 -12.85
N ARG A 16 32.23 35.56 -13.75
CA ARG A 16 32.12 37.03 -13.63
C ARG A 16 30.70 37.58 -13.82
N PHE A 17 29.78 36.79 -14.36
CA PHE A 17 28.37 37.15 -14.52
C PHE A 17 27.45 36.42 -13.53
N ALA A 18 28.00 35.56 -12.66
CA ALA A 18 27.25 34.90 -11.61
C ALA A 18 26.97 35.88 -10.46
N VAL A 19 25.92 36.68 -10.61
CA VAL A 19 25.32 37.42 -9.49
C VAL A 19 24.65 36.39 -8.58
N ALA A 20 25.28 36.11 -7.43
CA ALA A 20 24.72 35.23 -6.41
C ALA A 20 23.44 35.86 -5.84
N LEU A 21 22.27 35.37 -6.28
CA LEU A 21 20.95 35.78 -5.78
C LEU A 21 20.51 35.02 -4.52
N SER A 22 21.42 34.42 -3.75
CA SER A 22 21.06 33.88 -2.44
C SER A 22 22.13 34.16 -1.39
N SER A 23 21.68 34.66 -0.24
CA SER A 23 22.52 34.76 0.96
C SER A 23 23.07 33.37 1.31
N PRO A 24 24.36 33.24 1.68
CA PRO A 24 24.97 31.96 2.04
C PRO A 24 24.46 31.40 3.38
N VAL A 25 23.56 32.12 4.07
CA VAL A 25 22.88 31.64 5.26
C VAL A 25 21.57 30.98 4.83
N PRO A 26 21.40 29.66 5.01
CA PRO A 26 20.12 28.99 4.84
C PRO A 26 19.08 29.64 5.74
N ASN A 27 17.86 29.84 5.24
CA ASN A 27 16.76 30.33 6.06
C ASN A 27 16.63 29.43 7.31
N PRO A 28 16.74 29.97 8.54
CA PRO A 28 16.68 29.17 9.75
C PRO A 28 15.33 28.47 9.93
N ASP A 29 14.27 28.97 9.27
CA ASP A 29 12.94 28.33 9.25
C ASP A 29 12.91 27.04 8.41
N LEU A 30 13.82 26.85 7.45
CA LEU A 30 13.93 25.61 6.68
C LEU A 30 14.69 24.52 7.45
N LEU A 31 15.52 24.89 8.42
CA LEU A 31 16.27 23.95 9.26
C LEU A 31 15.40 23.27 10.33
N LYS A 32 14.20 23.80 10.62
CA LYS A 32 13.19 23.10 11.44
C LYS A 32 12.45 22.01 10.66
N ALA A 33 12.49 22.06 9.33
CA ALA A 33 11.75 21.16 8.45
C ALA A 33 12.61 20.03 7.85
N VAL A 34 13.93 20.07 8.05
CA VAL A 34 14.88 19.04 7.60
C VAL A 34 15.76 18.67 8.79
N GLU A 35 15.33 17.65 9.55
CA GLU A 35 16.14 17.03 10.59
C GLU A 35 17.40 16.41 9.96
N THR A 36 18.51 17.16 9.92
CA THR A 36 19.83 16.55 9.74
C THR A 36 20.37 16.26 11.14
N PRO A 37 20.50 14.99 11.55
CA PRO A 37 20.94 14.65 12.88
C PRO A 37 22.41 15.03 13.10
N ALA A 38 22.70 15.78 14.17
CA ALA A 38 24.05 16.02 14.64
C ALA A 38 24.67 14.71 15.20
N PRO A 39 26.00 14.48 15.07
CA PRO A 39 26.62 13.27 15.58
C PRO A 39 26.70 13.32 17.11
N GLY A 40 25.88 12.52 17.79
CA GLY A 40 25.98 12.31 19.24
C GLY A 40 24.68 12.46 20.04
N GLU A 41 23.56 12.85 19.41
CA GLU A 41 22.26 12.82 20.07
C GLU A 41 21.59 11.46 19.81
N THR A 42 21.22 10.75 20.88
CA THR A 42 20.36 9.58 20.79
C THR A 42 18.98 10.01 20.30
N PHE A 43 18.73 9.87 18.99
CA PHE A 43 17.42 10.04 18.37
C PHE A 43 16.47 8.93 18.86
N ALA A 44 15.77 9.18 19.96
CA ALA A 44 14.38 8.74 19.97
C ALA A 44 13.60 9.83 19.21
N PRO A 45 13.14 9.58 17.97
CA PRO A 45 12.15 10.47 17.39
C PRO A 45 10.94 10.35 18.29
N THR A 46 10.73 11.36 19.15
CA THR A 46 9.51 11.44 19.92
C THR A 46 8.45 11.79 18.89
N GLN A 47 7.85 10.78 18.27
CA GLN A 47 6.82 10.98 17.27
C GLN A 47 5.71 11.78 17.93
N HIS A 48 5.61 13.05 17.56
CA HIS A 48 4.60 13.94 18.10
C HIS A 48 3.30 13.67 17.33
N PHE A 49 2.24 13.39 18.08
CA PHE A 49 0.91 13.12 17.55
C PHE A 49 -0.05 14.14 18.12
N SER A 50 -0.26 15.24 17.41
CA SER A 50 -1.15 16.31 17.88
C SER A 50 -2.62 16.09 17.51
N GLY A 51 -2.94 14.99 16.82
CA GLY A 51 -4.26 14.77 16.22
C GLY A 51 -4.59 15.74 15.08
N LYS A 52 -3.64 16.59 14.65
CA LYS A 52 -3.88 17.54 13.57
C LYS A 52 -4.15 16.80 12.26
N PRO A 53 -4.98 17.38 11.38
CA PRO A 53 -5.21 16.81 10.05
C PRO A 53 -3.93 16.88 9.20
N VAL A 54 -3.60 15.76 8.57
CA VAL A 54 -2.47 15.56 7.67
C VAL A 54 -3.00 15.08 6.33
N LEU A 55 -2.54 15.69 5.23
CA LEU A 55 -2.85 15.20 3.88
C LEU A 55 -1.84 14.12 3.49
N VAL A 56 -2.31 12.88 3.37
CA VAL A 56 -1.48 11.76 2.90
C VAL A 56 -1.78 11.50 1.43
N THR A 57 -0.75 11.60 0.61
CA THR A 57 -0.80 11.31 -0.82
C THR A 57 -0.10 9.98 -1.08
N PHE A 58 -0.84 9.01 -1.59
CA PHE A 58 -0.31 7.73 -2.05
C PHE A 58 -0.06 7.84 -3.55
N ILE A 59 1.13 7.45 -3.98
CA ILE A 59 1.52 7.33 -5.38
C ILE A 59 2.03 5.91 -5.56
N VAL A 60 1.38 5.13 -6.40
CA VAL A 60 1.75 3.74 -6.64
C VAL A 60 2.12 3.53 -8.10
N GLN A 61 3.24 2.85 -8.32
CA GLN A 61 3.66 2.33 -9.61
C GLN A 61 3.22 0.87 -9.72
N VAL A 62 2.45 0.55 -10.76
CA VAL A 62 1.95 -0.79 -11.06
C VAL A 62 2.80 -1.49 -12.15
N PRO A 63 2.79 -2.82 -12.24
CA PRO A 63 3.57 -3.51 -13.26
C PRO A 63 3.00 -3.26 -14.66
N PRO A 64 3.85 -3.28 -15.73
CA PRO A 64 3.43 -2.92 -17.09
C PRO A 64 2.32 -3.79 -17.72
N TYR A 65 2.11 -5.00 -17.21
CA TYR A 65 1.06 -5.89 -17.67
C TYR A 65 -0.31 -5.64 -17.00
N THR A 66 -0.40 -4.65 -16.11
CA THR A 66 -1.68 -4.26 -15.49
C THR A 66 -2.62 -3.73 -16.57
N PRO A 67 -3.82 -4.30 -16.75
CA PRO A 67 -4.72 -3.86 -17.81
C PRO A 67 -5.11 -2.37 -17.68
N PHE A 68 -5.17 -1.65 -18.81
CA PHE A 68 -5.54 -0.23 -18.85
C PHE A 68 -6.96 0.06 -18.33
N THR A 69 -7.84 -0.94 -18.35
CA THR A 69 -9.20 -0.83 -17.81
C THR A 69 -9.29 -1.17 -16.32
N SER A 70 -8.19 -1.57 -15.68
CA SER A 70 -8.19 -1.89 -14.25
C SER A 70 -8.22 -0.60 -13.39
N SER A 71 -9.09 -0.63 -12.38
CA SER A 71 -9.07 0.32 -11.27
C SER A 71 -8.19 -0.24 -10.14
N ILE A 72 -7.47 0.65 -9.45
CA ILE A 72 -6.61 0.28 -8.33
C ILE A 72 -7.20 0.85 -7.04
N TYR A 73 -7.18 0.05 -5.99
CA TYR A 73 -7.71 0.38 -4.68
C TYR A 73 -6.66 0.16 -3.59
N ILE A 74 -6.87 0.82 -2.46
CA ILE A 74 -6.15 0.57 -1.21
C ILE A 74 -7.11 -0.10 -0.23
N SER A 75 -6.80 -1.34 0.12
CA SER A 75 -7.42 -2.08 1.21
C SER A 75 -6.73 -1.76 2.53
N THR A 76 -7.48 -1.55 3.61
CA THR A 76 -6.91 -1.27 4.94
C THR A 76 -7.49 -2.19 6.02
N ASP A 77 -6.74 -2.42 7.08
CA ASP A 77 -7.22 -3.14 8.27
C ASP A 77 -8.41 -2.42 8.95
N GLN A 78 -8.38 -1.08 8.98
CA GLN A 78 -9.48 -0.25 9.49
C GLN A 78 -10.78 -0.41 8.69
N SER A 79 -10.68 -0.71 7.40
CA SER A 79 -11.83 -1.02 6.53
C SER A 79 -12.26 -2.50 6.55
N GLY A 80 -11.63 -3.32 7.41
CA GLY A 80 -11.86 -4.77 7.44
C GLY A 80 -11.35 -5.48 6.18
N TRP A 81 -10.31 -4.96 5.53
CA TRP A 81 -9.78 -5.46 4.26
C TRP A 81 -10.79 -5.45 3.11
N ASN A 82 -11.62 -4.40 3.04
CA ASN A 82 -12.51 -4.20 1.90
C ASN A 82 -11.69 -3.78 0.65
N ALA A 83 -11.70 -4.64 -0.38
CA ALA A 83 -11.01 -4.44 -1.66
C ALA A 83 -11.46 -3.21 -2.46
N GLN A 84 -12.54 -2.54 -2.05
CA GLN A 84 -13.03 -1.33 -2.71
C GLN A 84 -13.04 -0.12 -1.78
N ALA A 85 -12.31 -0.18 -0.65
CA ALA A 85 -12.36 0.85 0.39
C ALA A 85 -11.89 2.23 -0.08
N ILE A 86 -10.75 2.32 -0.77
CA ILE A 86 -10.16 3.59 -1.20
C ILE A 86 -9.79 3.49 -2.68
N PRO A 87 -10.61 4.03 -3.61
CA PRO A 87 -10.24 4.08 -5.03
C PRO A 87 -9.10 5.07 -5.27
N MET A 88 -8.21 4.73 -6.19
CA MET A 88 -7.13 5.59 -6.67
C MET A 88 -7.40 6.11 -8.08
N ASP A 89 -6.93 7.32 -8.37
CA ASP A 89 -7.05 7.96 -9.67
C ASP A 89 -5.83 7.59 -10.53
N ARG A 90 -6.06 7.22 -11.79
CA ARG A 90 -4.98 6.95 -12.75
C ARG A 90 -4.34 8.26 -13.19
N VAL A 91 -3.02 8.35 -13.06
CA VAL A 91 -2.23 9.51 -13.52
C VAL A 91 -1.63 9.24 -14.90
N ASP A 92 -1.11 8.03 -15.12
CA ASP A 92 -0.57 7.61 -16.42
C ASP A 92 -0.73 6.09 -16.66
N ALA A 93 0.04 5.51 -17.57
CA ALA A 93 -0.01 4.09 -17.88
C ALA A 93 0.34 3.19 -16.68
N LEU A 94 1.26 3.63 -15.83
CA LEU A 94 1.84 2.84 -14.73
C LEU A 94 1.60 3.45 -13.35
N HIS A 95 1.15 4.69 -13.25
CA HIS A 95 1.01 5.40 -11.99
C HIS A 95 -0.44 5.71 -11.65
N TYR A 96 -0.78 5.47 -10.38
CA TYR A 96 -2.04 5.86 -9.76
C TYR A 96 -1.75 6.68 -8.50
N GLN A 97 -2.64 7.61 -8.19
CA GLN A 97 -2.51 8.52 -7.08
C GLN A 97 -3.83 8.71 -6.35
N ILE A 98 -3.75 8.93 -5.03
CA ILE A 98 -4.87 9.47 -4.27
C ILE A 98 -4.37 10.30 -3.09
N THR A 99 -5.09 11.37 -2.77
CA THR A 99 -4.85 12.15 -1.55
C THR A 99 -6.03 11.99 -0.60
N ARG A 100 -5.73 11.67 0.67
CA ARG A 100 -6.70 11.48 1.75
C ARG A 100 -6.24 12.20 3.00
N ARG A 101 -7.20 12.67 3.80
CA ARG A 101 -6.94 13.35 5.06
C ARG A 101 -7.00 12.34 6.19
N PHE A 102 -5.94 12.28 6.99
CA PHE A 102 -5.85 11.48 8.21
C PHE A 102 -5.48 12.37 9.38
N ASN A 103 -5.83 11.98 10.59
CA ASN A 103 -5.36 12.69 11.77
C ASN A 103 -3.98 12.15 12.15
N SER A 104 -3.09 13.02 12.60
CA SER A 104 -1.82 12.57 13.19
C SER A 104 -2.07 11.63 14.37
N GLY A 105 -1.23 10.61 14.50
CA GLY A 105 -1.40 9.48 15.41
C GLY A 105 -2.24 8.34 14.83
N THR A 106 -2.79 8.49 13.62
CA THR A 106 -3.50 7.39 12.96
C THR A 106 -2.50 6.32 12.55
N ILE A 107 -2.74 5.08 12.98
CA ILE A 107 -1.95 3.91 12.64
C ILE A 107 -2.86 2.91 11.94
N PHE A 108 -2.44 2.41 10.78
CA PHE A 108 -3.16 1.38 10.04
C PHE A 108 -2.23 0.63 9.11
N ARG A 109 -2.73 -0.49 8.61
CA ARG A 109 -2.06 -1.33 7.63
C ARG A 109 -2.79 -1.27 6.31
N TYR A 110 -2.04 -1.35 5.21
CA TYR A 110 -2.64 -1.27 3.88
C TYR A 110 -1.94 -2.14 2.83
N LEU A 111 -2.70 -2.50 1.80
CA LEU A 111 -2.27 -3.21 0.60
C LEU A 111 -2.98 -2.62 -0.63
N TYR A 112 -2.36 -2.80 -1.79
CA TYR A 112 -2.95 -2.48 -3.09
C TYR A 112 -3.66 -3.68 -3.71
N ASP A 113 -4.78 -3.44 -4.39
CA ASP A 113 -5.52 -4.47 -5.11
C ASP A 113 -6.27 -3.89 -6.32
N ARG A 114 -6.84 -4.77 -7.17
CA ARG A 114 -7.59 -4.38 -8.37
C ARG A 114 -9.11 -4.48 -8.21
N GLY A 115 -9.62 -4.22 -7.00
CA GLY A 115 -11.05 -4.26 -6.66
C GLY A 115 -11.53 -5.62 -6.13
N SER A 116 -10.61 -6.55 -5.88
CA SER A 116 -10.88 -7.86 -5.28
C SER A 116 -9.66 -8.35 -4.48
N LEU A 117 -9.90 -9.03 -3.36
CA LEU A 117 -8.83 -9.69 -2.60
C LEU A 117 -8.19 -10.86 -3.36
N GLN A 118 -8.83 -11.33 -4.44
CA GLN A 118 -8.27 -12.34 -5.33
C GLN A 118 -7.34 -11.75 -6.40
N SER A 119 -7.26 -10.40 -6.51
CA SER A 119 -6.42 -9.63 -7.43
C SER A 119 -5.48 -8.68 -6.66
N GLN A 120 -4.95 -9.13 -5.52
CA GLN A 120 -4.13 -8.35 -4.59
C GLN A 120 -2.65 -8.32 -5.00
N GLU A 121 -1.92 -7.30 -4.56
CA GLU A 121 -0.48 -7.24 -4.77
C GLU A 121 0.30 -8.37 -4.08
N VAL A 122 1.38 -8.82 -4.71
CA VAL A 122 2.33 -9.77 -4.14
C VAL A 122 3.70 -9.16 -3.91
N ALA A 123 4.50 -9.83 -3.08
CA ALA A 123 5.90 -9.51 -2.89
C ALA A 123 6.69 -9.78 -4.19
N GLN A 124 7.91 -9.24 -4.28
CA GLN A 124 8.76 -9.39 -5.46
C GLN A 124 9.08 -10.86 -5.79
N ASN A 125 9.07 -11.73 -4.79
CA ASN A 125 9.25 -13.17 -4.93
C ASN A 125 7.97 -13.91 -5.36
N GLY A 126 6.88 -13.20 -5.64
CA GLY A 126 5.59 -13.77 -6.03
C GLY A 126 4.75 -14.34 -4.88
N LEU A 127 5.23 -14.31 -3.64
CA LEU A 127 4.47 -14.75 -2.47
C LEU A 127 3.53 -13.64 -1.98
N ALA A 128 2.55 -14.04 -1.17
CA ALA A 128 1.64 -13.10 -0.51
C ALA A 128 2.42 -11.97 0.19
N ARG A 129 2.05 -10.73 -0.11
CA ARG A 129 2.70 -9.55 0.48
C ARG A 129 2.19 -9.34 1.91
N GLN A 130 3.11 -9.03 2.83
CA GLN A 130 2.72 -8.49 4.13
C GLN A 130 2.20 -7.05 4.01
N PRO A 131 1.08 -6.70 4.65
CA PRO A 131 0.59 -5.33 4.65
C PRO A 131 1.63 -4.30 5.08
N ARG A 132 1.59 -3.14 4.43
CA ARG A 132 2.47 -2.01 4.73
C ARG A 132 1.93 -1.30 5.98
N ASP A 133 2.77 -1.09 6.98
CA ASP A 133 2.41 -0.28 8.14
C ASP A 133 2.52 1.21 7.80
N LEU A 134 1.49 1.99 8.13
CA LEU A 134 1.52 3.44 8.10
C LEU A 134 1.22 4.01 9.48
N VAL A 135 2.16 4.81 9.98
CA VAL A 135 1.96 5.70 11.13
C VAL A 135 1.93 7.12 10.61
N VAL A 136 0.79 7.81 10.73
CA VAL A 136 0.65 9.22 10.34
C VAL A 136 1.25 10.09 11.44
N THR A 137 2.37 10.73 11.15
CA THR A 137 3.07 11.66 12.06
C THR A 137 2.60 13.10 11.83
N ASP A 138 2.92 13.99 12.77
CA ASP A 138 2.66 15.42 12.61
C ASP A 138 3.38 15.98 11.37
N ALA A 139 2.60 16.29 10.35
CA ALA A 139 3.04 16.96 9.12
C ALA A 139 1.83 17.68 8.49
N ASP A 140 2.06 18.59 7.55
CA ASP A 140 0.94 19.17 6.79
C ASP A 140 0.59 18.26 5.59
N VAL A 141 1.63 17.76 4.93
CA VAL A 141 1.52 16.81 3.82
C VAL A 141 2.53 15.67 4.03
N ARG A 142 2.09 14.44 3.74
CA ARG A 142 2.94 13.25 3.66
C ARG A 142 2.75 12.58 2.30
N VAL A 143 3.84 12.20 1.65
CA VAL A 143 3.82 11.51 0.36
C VAL A 143 4.40 10.12 0.51
N LEU A 144 3.66 9.11 0.07
CA LEU A 144 4.07 7.71 0.04
C LEU A 144 4.25 7.30 -1.42
N ARG A 145 5.43 6.78 -1.75
CA ARG A 145 5.75 6.28 -3.09
C ARG A 145 6.00 4.79 -3.01
N ASP A 146 5.15 4.05 -3.68
CA ASP A 146 5.05 2.61 -3.57
C ASP A 146 5.18 1.94 -4.94
N THR A 147 5.70 0.71 -4.94
CA THR A 147 5.74 -0.13 -6.14
C THR A 147 5.00 -1.44 -5.88
N VAL A 148 4.12 -1.80 -6.81
CA VAL A 148 3.53 -3.14 -6.92
C VAL A 148 4.36 -3.90 -7.94
N TYR A 149 4.95 -5.01 -7.52
CA TYR A 149 5.81 -5.82 -8.40
C TYR A 149 4.99 -6.77 -9.27
N ALA A 150 3.95 -7.35 -8.68
CA ALA A 150 3.05 -8.26 -9.36
C ALA A 150 1.69 -8.33 -8.64
N TRP A 151 0.71 -8.89 -9.35
CA TRP A 151 -0.62 -9.21 -8.84
C TRP A 151 -0.74 -10.71 -8.63
N GLN A 152 -1.32 -11.13 -7.51
CA GLN A 152 -1.89 -12.45 -7.35
C GLN A 152 -3.25 -12.43 -8.03
N ASP A 153 -3.46 -13.28 -9.04
CA ASP A 153 -4.76 -13.49 -9.66
C ASP A 153 -5.21 -14.93 -9.37
N SER A 154 -6.00 -15.09 -8.31
CA SER A 154 -6.63 -16.37 -7.98
C SER A 154 -7.94 -16.49 -8.77
N ALA A 155 -8.13 -17.60 -9.49
CA ALA A 155 -9.40 -17.88 -10.15
C ALA A 155 -10.56 -17.87 -9.14
N PRO A 156 -11.79 -17.45 -9.51
CA PRO A 156 -12.94 -17.55 -8.63
C PRO A 156 -13.11 -19.01 -8.15
N GLY A 157 -12.82 -19.27 -6.87
CA GLY A 157 -12.84 -20.62 -6.27
C GLY A 157 -11.47 -21.20 -5.87
N ALA A 158 -10.36 -20.55 -6.20
CA ALA A 158 -9.04 -20.92 -5.70
C ALA A 158 -8.84 -20.39 -4.28
N VAL A 159 -9.01 -21.25 -3.28
CA VAL A 159 -8.74 -20.95 -1.87
C VAL A 159 -7.24 -20.73 -1.63
N ASN A 160 -6.78 -19.49 -1.74
CA ASN A 160 -5.50 -19.07 -1.16
C ASN A 160 -5.77 -18.01 -0.09
N GLN A 161 -6.28 -18.45 1.06
CA GLN A 161 -6.20 -17.70 2.31
C GLN A 161 -5.40 -18.53 3.32
N PRO A 162 -4.30 -18.01 3.91
CA PRO A 162 -3.87 -18.49 5.22
C PRO A 162 -4.88 -17.99 6.25
N GLN A 163 -6.04 -18.65 6.33
CA GLN A 163 -6.92 -18.47 7.49
C GLN A 163 -6.23 -19.12 8.69
N PRO A 164 -6.16 -18.47 9.86
CA PRO A 164 -5.76 -19.16 11.09
C PRO A 164 -6.68 -20.37 11.22
N GLN A 165 -6.11 -21.57 11.33
CA GLN A 165 -6.86 -22.82 11.33
C GLN A 165 -7.87 -22.81 12.48
N ILE A 166 -9.10 -22.39 12.18
CA ILE A 166 -10.26 -22.66 13.00
C ILE A 166 -10.47 -24.17 12.93
N MET A 167 -10.08 -24.85 14.00
CA MET A 167 -10.42 -26.25 14.22
C MET A 167 -11.94 -26.38 14.01
N PRO A 168 -12.42 -27.34 13.19
CA PRO A 168 -13.86 -27.49 12.97
C PRO A 168 -14.54 -27.81 14.29
N THR A 169 -15.37 -26.89 14.80
CA THR A 169 -16.31 -27.22 15.87
C THR A 169 -17.58 -27.81 15.25
N PRO A 170 -18.30 -28.70 15.94
CA PRO A 170 -19.44 -29.44 15.38
C PRO A 170 -20.61 -28.57 14.88
N TYR A 171 -20.61 -27.27 15.16
CA TYR A 171 -21.74 -26.36 14.92
C TYR A 171 -21.50 -25.31 13.83
N ASN A 172 -20.37 -25.33 13.13
CA ASN A 172 -20.09 -24.39 12.04
C ASN A 172 -19.65 -25.12 10.76
N PRO A 173 -20.58 -25.66 9.96
CA PRO A 173 -20.22 -26.29 8.70
C PRO A 173 -19.74 -25.22 7.70
N ALA A 174 -18.49 -25.33 7.26
CA ALA A 174 -17.96 -24.52 6.15
C ALA A 174 -18.75 -24.80 4.85
N PRO A 175 -18.91 -23.80 3.95
CA PRO A 175 -19.68 -23.94 2.73
C PRO A 175 -18.82 -24.61 1.64
N PHE A 176 -18.86 -25.93 1.54
CA PHE A 176 -18.24 -26.64 0.41
C PHE A 176 -19.22 -26.70 -0.78
N PRO A 177 -18.92 -26.10 -1.96
CA PRO A 177 -19.92 -25.96 -3.03
C PRO A 177 -20.14 -27.20 -3.91
N ASN A 178 -19.38 -28.29 -3.75
CA ASN A 178 -19.33 -29.39 -4.74
C ASN A 178 -19.48 -30.82 -4.16
N LEU A 179 -20.30 -31.04 -3.14
CA LEU A 179 -20.71 -32.40 -2.77
C LEU A 179 -22.05 -32.76 -3.45
N PRO A 180 -22.21 -34.00 -3.98
CA PRO A 180 -23.51 -34.45 -4.47
C PRO A 180 -24.53 -34.41 -3.32
N THR A 181 -25.61 -33.64 -3.50
CA THR A 181 -26.71 -33.52 -2.53
C THR A 181 -27.58 -34.77 -2.54
N SER A 182 -27.19 -35.77 -1.76
CA SER A 182 -28.12 -36.76 -1.22
C SER A 182 -27.51 -37.46 -0.01
N VAL A 183 -27.63 -36.85 1.17
CA VAL A 183 -27.56 -37.62 2.41
C VAL A 183 -28.99 -38.12 2.68
N PRO A 184 -29.25 -39.44 2.70
CA PRO A 184 -30.55 -39.97 3.10
C PRO A 184 -30.87 -39.53 4.53
N PRO A 185 -32.14 -39.28 4.88
CA PRO A 185 -32.49 -38.92 6.25
C PRO A 185 -32.04 -40.02 7.23
N PRO A 186 -31.66 -39.66 8.47
CA PRO A 186 -31.17 -40.62 9.46
C PRO A 186 -32.23 -41.69 9.72
N GLN A 187 -31.87 -42.97 9.53
CA GLN A 187 -32.70 -44.07 10.02
C GLN A 187 -32.73 -44.03 11.56
N PRO A 188 -33.91 -44.13 12.20
CA PRO A 188 -33.99 -44.25 13.65
C PRO A 188 -33.32 -45.56 14.13
N PRO A 189 -32.74 -45.57 15.34
CA PRO A 189 -32.04 -46.74 15.87
C PRO A 189 -32.98 -47.95 16.01
N PRO A 190 -32.47 -49.18 15.85
CA PRO A 190 -33.29 -50.38 15.95
C PRO A 190 -33.83 -50.52 17.38
N GLY A 191 -35.14 -50.28 17.51
CA GLY A 191 -35.90 -50.48 18.73
C GLY A 191 -36.03 -51.97 19.05
N ARG A 192 -35.69 -52.30 20.29
CA ARG A 192 -35.92 -53.52 21.06
C ARG A 192 -37.20 -54.29 20.64
N PRO A 193 -37.16 -55.63 20.49
CA PRO A 193 -38.36 -56.43 20.20
C PRO A 193 -39.33 -56.42 21.39
N PRO A 194 -40.65 -56.57 21.15
CA PRO A 194 -41.65 -56.60 22.21
C PRO A 194 -41.52 -57.87 23.07
N ALA A 195 -41.68 -57.72 24.38
CA ALA A 195 -41.94 -58.84 25.28
C ALA A 195 -43.43 -59.21 25.20
N ASN A 196 -43.71 -60.52 25.20
CA ASN A 196 -45.05 -61.12 25.28
C ASN A 196 -45.86 -60.63 26.48
#